data_AF-A0A068VGX5-F1
#
_entry.id   AF-A0A068VGX5-F1
#
_cell.length_a   1.000
_cell.length_b   1.000
_cell.length_c   1.000
_cell.angle_alpha   90.00
_cell.angle_beta   90.00
_cell.angle_gamma   90.00
#
_symmetry.space_group_name_H-M   'P 1'
#
loop_
_entity.id
_entity.type
_entity.pdbx_description
1 polymer ?
#
loop_
_entity_poly.entity_id
_entity_poly.type
_entity_poly.pdbx_seq_one_letter_code
_entity_poly.pdbx_strand_id
1 'polypeptide(L)'
;MALTLWNEFKQNEGTLLANTIASGNVLIAMRLKVTTFGYLSLSARLSTCLLINPPREETNSLKAWYNVHRRELVKLVEDAAYKDSNKLLPPPREEDIIDTESAINTLKDASVSTSI
;
A
#
# COMPACT_ATOMS: atom_id res chain seq x y z
N MET A 1 6.12 0.39 2.94
CA MET A 1 5.63 -0.42 1.81
C MET A 1 6.33 0.08 0.56
N ALA A 2 6.90 -0.82 -0.24
CA ALA A 2 7.54 -0.50 -1.51
C ALA A 2 6.70 -0.99 -2.69
N LEU A 3 6.77 -0.29 -3.83
CA LEU A 3 6.24 -0.74 -5.11
C LEU A 3 7.41 -0.94 -6.08
N THR A 4 7.63 -2.19 -6.51
CA THR A 4 8.69 -2.52 -7.48
C THR A 4 8.13 -2.54 -8.90
N LEU A 5 8.73 -1.74 -9.78
CA LEU A 5 8.45 -1.74 -11.21
C LEU A 5 9.51 -2.56 -11.97
N TRP A 6 9.07 -3.31 -12.98
CA TRP A 6 9.92 -4.22 -13.75
C TRP A 6 9.84 -3.92 -15.24
N ASN A 7 10.90 -4.25 -15.98
CA ASN A 7 10.96 -4.20 -17.44
C ASN A 7 10.46 -2.86 -18.00
N GLU A 8 9.48 -2.89 -18.90
CA GLU A 8 8.89 -1.69 -19.51
C GLU A 8 8.30 -0.73 -18.48
N PHE A 9 7.69 -1.23 -17.39
CA PHE A 9 7.19 -0.35 -16.32
C PHE A 9 8.28 0.45 -15.63
N LYS A 10 9.49 -0.12 -15.50
CA LYS A 10 10.64 0.60 -14.96
C LYS A 10 11.10 1.69 -15.94
N GLN A 11 11.12 1.39 -17.24
CA GLN A 11 11.64 2.29 -18.26
C GLN A 11 10.68 3.44 -18.57
N ASN A 12 9.38 3.18 -18.59
CA ASN A 12 8.36 4.15 -18.98
C ASN A 12 7.85 4.90 -17.75
N GLU A 13 7.03 4.25 -16.93
CA GLU A 13 6.42 4.85 -15.74
C GLU A 13 7.46 5.17 -14.67
N GLY A 14 8.44 4.30 -14.46
CA GLY A 14 9.52 4.51 -13.49
C GLY A 14 10.35 5.77 -13.79
N THR A 15 10.73 5.98 -15.06
CA THR A 15 11.45 7.19 -15.48
C THR A 15 10.59 8.44 -15.30
N LEU A 16 9.31 8.39 -15.71
CA LEU A 16 8.38 9.50 -15.51
C LEU A 16 8.25 9.86 -14.03
N LEU A 17 8.09 8.86 -13.15
CA LEU A 17 7.97 9.05 -11.70
C LEU A 17 9.25 9.61 -11.09
N ALA A 18 10.43 9.13 -11.52
CA ALA A 18 11.71 9.64 -11.04
C ALA A 18 11.89 11.12 -11.40
N ASN A 19 11.58 11.50 -12.64
CA ASN A 19 11.69 12.88 -13.11
C ASN A 19 10.71 13.84 -12.43
N THR A 20 9.59 13.32 -11.94
CA THR A 20 8.51 14.12 -11.32
C THR A 20 8.37 13.87 -9.82
N ILE A 21 9.37 13.26 -9.17
CA ILE A 21 9.26 12.80 -7.77
C ILE A 21 8.96 13.94 -6.80
N ALA A 22 9.54 15.12 -7.04
CA ALA A 22 9.32 16.32 -6.23
C ALA A 22 7.86 16.80 -6.25
N SER A 23 7.08 16.41 -7.26
CA SER A 23 5.67 16.80 -7.38
C SER A 23 4.76 16.02 -6.44
N GLY A 24 5.18 14.88 -5.87
CA GLY A 24 4.33 14.01 -5.04
C GLY A 24 3.25 13.29 -5.85
N ASN A 25 3.65 12.48 -6.82
CA ASN A 25 2.74 11.79 -7.75
C ASN A 25 1.70 10.93 -7.03
N VAL A 26 0.47 10.92 -7.56
CA VAL A 26 -0.60 10.01 -7.14
C VAL A 26 -0.77 8.91 -8.18
N LEU A 27 -0.88 7.67 -7.72
CA LEU A 27 -0.90 6.47 -8.55
C LEU A 27 -2.21 5.72 -8.33
N ILE A 28 -2.86 5.35 -9.44
CA ILE A 28 -3.87 4.28 -9.43
C ILE A 28 -3.23 3.06 -10.07
N ALA A 29 -3.19 1.95 -9.34
CA ALA A 29 -2.57 0.73 -9.82
C ALA A 29 -3.52 -0.46 -9.63
N MET A 30 -3.66 -1.28 -10.67
CA MET A 30 -4.50 -2.48 -10.65
C MET A 30 -3.68 -3.71 -10.95
N ARG A 31 -4.14 -4.86 -10.43
CA ARG A 31 -3.55 -6.18 -10.69
C ARG A 31 -2.06 -6.25 -10.30
N LEU A 32 -1.67 -5.56 -9.23
CA LEU A 32 -0.35 -5.72 -8.63
C LEU A 32 -0.23 -7.09 -7.95
N LYS A 33 0.98 -7.64 -7.91
CA LYS A 33 1.29 -8.80 -7.07
C LYS A 33 1.65 -8.31 -5.68
N VAL A 34 0.96 -8.83 -4.66
CA VAL A 34 1.37 -8.65 -3.26
C VAL A 34 2.52 -9.61 -2.96
N THR A 35 3.53 -9.11 -2.26
CA THR A 35 4.72 -9.85 -1.86
C THR A 35 5.04 -9.57 -0.40
N THR A 36 5.62 -10.55 0.28
CA THR A 36 6.05 -10.46 1.67
C THR A 36 7.55 -10.19 1.83
N PHE A 37 8.24 -9.94 0.72
CA PHE A 37 9.66 -9.58 0.72
C PHE A 37 9.82 -8.12 1.15
N GLY A 38 10.49 -7.89 2.28
CA GLY A 38 10.55 -6.57 2.91
C GLY A 38 9.20 -6.14 3.48
N TYR A 39 8.57 -7.01 4.28
CA TYR A 39 7.23 -6.84 4.85
C TYR A 39 6.14 -6.84 3.77
N LEU A 40 5.10 -6.03 3.92
CA LEU A 40 4.08 -5.87 2.90
C LEU A 40 4.60 -4.96 1.78
N SER A 41 4.81 -5.55 0.61
CA SER A 41 5.30 -4.87 -0.59
C SER A 41 4.51 -5.27 -1.84
N LEU A 42 4.53 -4.40 -2.85
CA LEU A 42 3.82 -4.55 -4.10
C LEU A 42 4.81 -4.70 -5.26
N SER A 43 4.45 -5.50 -6.25
CA SER A 43 5.25 -5.69 -7.46
C SER A 43 4.36 -5.59 -8.69
N ALA A 44 4.79 -4.81 -9.68
CA ALA A 44 4.20 -4.85 -11.01
C ALA A 44 4.37 -6.25 -11.62
N ARG A 45 3.42 -6.64 -12.47
CA ARG A 45 3.46 -7.84 -13.33
C ARG A 45 2.98 -7.46 -14.73
N LEU A 46 3.12 -8.36 -15.70
CA LEU A 46 2.73 -8.10 -17.10
C LEU A 46 1.30 -7.59 -17.26
N SER A 47 0.36 -8.02 -16.41
CA SER A 47 -1.04 -7.60 -16.45
C SER A 47 -1.36 -6.40 -15.54
N THR A 48 -0.36 -5.75 -14.95
CA THR A 48 -0.56 -4.53 -14.16
C THR A 48 -1.01 -3.39 -15.05
N CYS A 49 -1.94 -2.58 -14.55
CA CYS A 49 -2.28 -1.30 -15.14
C CYS A 49 -1.90 -0.20 -14.15
N LEU A 50 -1.17 0.82 -14.60
CA LEU A 50 -0.71 1.94 -13.78
C LEU A 50 -1.14 3.25 -14.44
N LEU A 51 -1.82 4.10 -13.68
CA LEU A 51 -2.17 5.45 -14.09
C LEU A 51 -1.48 6.44 -13.16
N ILE A 52 -0.77 7.40 -13.73
CA ILE A 52 -0.04 8.44 -13.00
C ILE A 52 -0.83 9.74 -13.09
N ASN A 53 -1.15 10.32 -11.94
CA ASN A 53 -1.94 11.55 -11.78
C ASN A 53 -3.21 11.58 -12.66
N PRO A 54 -4.06 10.53 -12.64
CA PRO A 54 -5.26 10.52 -13.48
C PRO A 54 -6.23 11.64 -13.06
N PRO A 55 -6.91 12.31 -14.01
CA PRO A 55 -7.80 13.43 -13.73
C PRO A 55 -9.12 12.95 -13.12
N ARG A 56 -9.09 12.62 -11.83
CA ARG A 56 -10.20 12.11 -11.03
C ARG A 56 -10.28 12.88 -9.71
N GLU A 57 -11.50 13.02 -9.18
CA GLU A 57 -11.71 13.76 -7.93
C GLU A 57 -10.99 13.11 -6.75
N GLU A 58 -10.93 11.78 -6.73
CA GLU A 58 -10.24 11.01 -5.69
C GLU A 58 -8.72 11.27 -5.74
N THR A 59 -8.15 11.34 -6.95
CA THR A 59 -6.74 11.70 -7.15
C THR A 59 -6.46 13.11 -6.65
N ASN A 60 -7.32 14.06 -7.00
CA ASN A 60 -7.17 15.46 -6.60
C ASN A 60 -7.30 15.63 -5.07
N SER A 61 -8.23 14.92 -4.45
CA SER A 61 -8.42 14.93 -3.00
C SER A 61 -7.20 14.38 -2.27
N LEU A 62 -6.65 13.25 -2.73
CA LEU A 62 -5.43 12.68 -2.16
C LEU A 62 -4.22 13.60 -2.38
N LYS A 63 -4.15 14.29 -3.53
CA LYS A 63 -3.11 15.27 -3.81
C LYS A 63 -3.19 16.48 -2.88
N ALA A 64 -4.39 17.00 -2.63
CA ALA A 64 -4.61 18.08 -1.69
C ALA A 64 -4.19 17.68 -0.26
N TRP A 65 -4.58 16.48 0.17
CA TRP A 65 -4.15 15.92 1.45
C TRP A 65 -2.62 15.80 1.54
N TYR A 66 -1.96 15.27 0.49
CA TYR A 66 -0.50 15.20 0.43
C TYR A 66 0.15 16.57 0.60
N ASN A 67 -0.36 17.60 -0.07
CA ASN A 67 0.20 18.95 -0.01
C ASN A 67 0.14 19.55 1.41
N VAL A 68 -0.94 19.28 2.16
CA VAL A 68 -1.09 19.70 3.56
C VAL A 68 -0.04 19.02 4.46
N HIS A 69 0.21 17.73 4.25
CA HIS A 69 1.07 16.90 5.10
C HIS A 69 2.50 16.74 4.56
N ARG A 70 2.85 17.47 3.49
CA ARG A 70 4.09 17.23 2.71
C ARG A 70 5.35 17.23 3.57
N ARG A 71 5.46 18.15 4.53
CA ARG A 71 6.63 18.26 5.41
C ARG A 71 6.84 17.02 6.26
N GLU A 72 5.77 16.48 6.83
CA GLU A 72 5.82 15.27 7.66
C GLU A 72 6.17 14.04 6.80
N LEU A 73 5.57 13.94 5.61
CA LEU A 73 5.84 12.85 4.68
C LEU A 73 7.30 12.87 4.18
N VAL A 74 7.87 14.04 3.89
CA VAL A 74 9.30 14.16 3.53
C VAL A 74 10.18 13.65 4.65
N LYS A 75 9.91 14.05 5.90
CA LYS A 75 10.65 13.55 7.07
C LYS A 75 10.56 12.02 7.19
N LEU A 76 9.38 11.43 6.97
CA LEU A 76 9.23 9.97 6.98
C LEU A 76 10.04 9.26 5.89
N VAL A 77 10.21 9.89 4.72
CA VAL A 77 11.04 9.35 3.63
C VAL A 77 12.52 9.45 3.99
N GLU A 78 12.96 10.58 4.54
CA GLU A 78 14.33 10.81 5.01
C GLU A 78 14.71 9.84 6.13
N ASP A 79 13.81 9.60 7.08
CA ASP A 79 13.95 8.62 8.15
C ASP A 79 13.88 7.15 7.66
N ALA A 80 13.68 6.94 6.35
CA ALA A 80 13.45 5.65 5.72
C ALA A 80 12.39 4.81 6.46
N ALA A 81 11.32 5.47 6.95
CA ALA A 81 10.27 4.83 7.75
C ALA A 81 9.60 3.66 7.01
N TYR A 82 9.66 3.65 5.67
CA TYR A 82 9.22 2.55 4.83
C TYR A 82 10.06 1.26 4.92
N LYS A 83 11.14 1.25 5.72
CA LYS A 83 11.93 0.07 6.08
C LYS A 83 11.65 -0.41 7.50
N ASP A 84 10.92 0.36 8.30
CA ASP A 84 10.61 0.04 9.69
C ASP A 84 9.29 -0.75 9.78
N SER A 85 9.37 -2.01 10.20
CA SER A 85 8.21 -2.89 10.34
C SER A 85 7.18 -2.37 11.32
N ASN A 86 7.63 -1.79 12.43
CA ASN A 86 6.75 -1.36 13.51
C ASN A 86 5.92 -0.15 13.10
N LYS A 87 6.42 0.64 12.13
CA LYS A 87 5.68 1.77 11.55
C LYS A 87 4.75 1.34 10.42
N LEU A 88 5.14 0.34 9.62
CA LEU A 88 4.35 -0.09 8.46
C LEU A 88 3.24 -1.05 8.79
N LEU A 89 3.52 -1.98 9.70
CA LEU A 89 2.64 -3.04 10.15
C LEU A 89 2.70 -3.05 11.67
N PRO A 90 2.14 -2.02 12.33
CA PRO A 90 2.10 -2.01 13.78
C PRO A 90 1.44 -3.30 14.27
N PRO A 91 1.93 -3.88 15.38
CA PRO A 91 1.31 -5.07 15.94
C PRO A 91 -0.18 -4.80 16.22
N PRO A 92 -1.03 -5.84 16.10
CA PRO A 92 -2.43 -5.72 16.47
C PRO A 92 -2.54 -5.26 17.93
N ARG A 93 -3.65 -4.61 18.26
CA ARG A 93 -3.92 -4.22 19.64
C ARG A 93 -4.17 -5.48 20.46
N GLU A 94 -3.83 -5.47 21.74
CA GLU A 94 -3.95 -6.66 22.59
C GLU A 94 -5.39 -7.19 22.62
N GLU A 95 -6.39 -6.30 22.58
CA GLU A 95 -7.80 -6.68 22.52
C GLU A 95 -8.22 -7.43 21.24
N ASP A 96 -7.45 -7.29 20.16
CA ASP A 96 -7.69 -7.98 18.88
C ASP A 96 -6.97 -9.35 18.83
N ILE A 97 -6.14 -9.67 19.83
CA ILE A 97 -5.39 -10.92 19.93
C ILE A 97 -6.19 -11.91 20.77
N ILE A 98 -6.74 -12.92 20.11
CA ILE A 98 -7.45 -14.04 20.75
C ILE A 98 -6.59 -15.31 20.73
N ASP A 99 -6.82 -16.20 21.69
CA ASP A 99 -6.20 -17.51 21.68
C ASP A 99 -6.79 -18.39 20.54
N THR A 100 -6.06 -19.45 20.21
CA THR A 100 -6.43 -20.33 19.09
C THR A 100 -7.75 -21.06 19.31
N GLU A 101 -8.14 -21.36 20.55
CA GLU A 101 -9.38 -22.05 20.86
C GLU A 101 -10.57 -21.12 20.62
N SER A 102 -10.51 -19.89 21.15
CA SER A 102 -11.49 -18.84 20.92
C SER A 102 -11.67 -18.56 19.42
N ALA A 103 -10.57 -18.47 18.66
CA ALA A 103 -10.62 -18.26 17.21
C ALA A 103 -11.34 -19.38 16.46
N ILE A 104 -11.05 -20.65 16.81
CA ILE A 104 -11.69 -21.82 16.19
C ILE A 104 -13.20 -21.81 16.47
N ASN A 105 -13.61 -21.43 17.68
CA ASN A 105 -15.02 -21.37 18.05
C ASN A 105 -15.75 -20.29 17.26
N THR A 106 -15.17 -19.09 17.14
CA THR A 106 -15.75 -18.00 16.32
C THR A 106 -15.93 -18.41 14.84
N LEU A 107 -14.95 -19.13 14.27
CA LEU A 107 -15.05 -19.60 12.88
C LEU A 107 -16.14 -20.65 12.69
N LYS A 108 -16.33 -21.55 13.67
CA LYS A 108 -17.41 -22.53 13.66
C LYS A 108 -18.77 -21.84 13.73
N ASP A 109 -18.94 -20.88 14.63
CA ASP A 109 -20.20 -20.15 14.80
C ASP A 109 -20.59 -19.38 13.52
N ALA A 110 -19.62 -18.74 12.86
CA ALA A 110 -19.84 -18.05 11.58
C ALA A 110 -20.26 -18.99 10.44
N SER A 111 -19.74 -20.23 10.43
CA SER A 111 -20.12 -21.24 9.43
C SER A 111 -21.54 -21.78 9.63
N VAL A 112 -22.04 -21.79 10.86
CA VAL A 112 -23.39 -22.24 11.19
C VAL A 112 -24.44 -21.20 10.79
N SER A 113 -24.13 -19.90 10.91
CA SER A 113 -25.07 -18.83 10.55
C SER A 113 -25.28 -18.58 9.04
N THR A 114 -24.50 -19.21 8.16
CA THR A 114 -24.60 -19.01 6.70
C THR A 114 -25.41 -20.12 5.99
N SER A 115 -25.95 -21.08 6.74
CA SER A 115 -26.83 -22.13 6.21
C SER A 115 -28.31 -21.73 6.40
N ILE A 116 -28.84 -20.89 5.52
CA ILE A 116 -30.29 -20.64 5.36
C ILE A 116 -30.64 -20.75 3.88
#